data_AF-A0A0H3FLY0-F1
#
_entry.id   AF-A0A0H3FLY0-F1
#
_cell.length_a   1.000
_cell.length_b   1.000
_cell.length_c   1.000
_cell.angle_alpha   90.00
_cell.angle_beta   90.00
_cell.angle_gamma   90.00
#
_symmetry.space_group_name_H-M   'P 1'
#
loop_
_entity.id
_entity.type
_entity.pdbx_description
1 polymer ?
#
loop_
_entity_poly.entity_id
_entity_poly.type
_entity_poly.pdbx_seq_one_letter_code
_entity_poly.pdbx_strand_id
1 'polypeptide(L)'
;MNTLQVPVINNSAAAPESSTVVNYFQDNSLLISKLSQSLKSNYLQDVDKRDVFDKDSEAYQVYGALTKLEQMASMNDVYRKENNIAGLQEINKLLKTIPSLA
;
A
#
# COMPACT_ATOMS: atom_id res chain seq x y z
N MET A 1 0.87 36.56 37.29
CA MET A 1 -0.32 36.07 36.55
C MET A 1 0.18 35.41 35.29
N ASN A 2 0.35 34.08 35.28
CA ASN A 2 0.79 33.33 34.10
C ASN A 2 -0.42 32.58 33.52
N THR A 3 -0.99 33.12 32.45
CA THR A 3 -2.08 32.49 31.70
C THR A 3 -1.46 31.61 30.62
N LEU A 4 -1.27 30.32 30.93
CA LEU A 4 -0.96 29.29 29.93
C LEU A 4 -2.23 29.02 29.11
N GLN A 5 -2.27 29.53 27.88
CA GLN A 5 -3.33 29.22 26.93
C GLN A 5 -2.80 28.18 25.93
N VAL A 6 -3.49 27.03 25.86
CA VAL A 6 -3.20 25.98 24.88
C VAL A 6 -3.62 26.50 23.50
N PRO A 7 -2.73 26.58 22.50
CA PRO A 7 -3.11 26.99 21.16
C PRO A 7 -3.90 25.86 20.50
N VAL A 8 -5.20 26.06 20.36
CA VAL A 8 -6.05 25.23 19.50
C VAL A 8 -5.88 25.76 18.07
N ILE A 9 -5.14 25.03 17.25
CA ILE A 9 -4.92 25.38 15.85
C ILE A 9 -6.11 24.86 15.03
N ASN A 10 -7.08 25.74 14.77
CA ASN A 10 -8.10 25.49 13.75
C ASN A 10 -7.47 25.68 12.37
N ASN A 11 -7.20 24.58 11.67
CA ASN A 11 -6.66 24.60 10.31
C ASN A 11 -7.76 24.97 9.30
N SER A 12 -8.02 26.27 9.14
CA SER A 12 -8.86 26.83 8.08
C SER A 12 -8.02 27.17 6.84
N ALA A 13 -7.34 26.18 6.26
CA ALA A 13 -6.75 26.23 4.90
C ALA A 13 -6.24 24.83 4.54
N ALA A 14 -6.47 24.33 3.33
CA ALA A 14 -5.86 23.07 2.88
C ALA A 14 -4.33 23.16 3.06
N ALA A 15 -3.78 22.34 3.96
CA ALA A 15 -2.34 22.33 4.22
C ALA A 15 -1.59 21.83 2.98
N PRO A 16 -0.42 22.38 2.63
CA PRO A 16 0.42 21.79 1.60
C PRO A 16 0.75 20.35 2.04
N GLU A 17 0.40 19.38 1.20
CA GLU A 17 0.63 17.94 1.43
C GLU A 17 2.06 17.76 1.94
N SER A 18 2.21 17.19 3.15
CA SER A 18 3.56 16.98 3.72
C SER A 18 4.38 16.15 2.74
N SER A 19 5.59 16.58 2.39
CA SER A 19 6.47 15.88 1.44
C SER A 19 6.65 14.40 1.80
N THR A 20 6.59 14.09 3.09
CA THR A 20 6.59 12.72 3.64
C THR A 20 5.40 11.87 3.18
N VAL A 21 4.19 12.43 3.14
CA VAL A 21 2.97 11.75 2.64
C VAL A 21 3.15 11.39 1.17
N VAL A 22 3.61 12.34 0.36
CA VAL A 22 3.85 12.14 -1.07
C VAL A 22 4.92 11.08 -1.31
N ASN A 23 6.02 11.13 -0.56
CA ASN A 23 7.11 10.16 -0.65
C ASN A 23 6.64 8.74 -0.33
N TYR A 24 5.96 8.53 0.81
CA TYR A 24 5.45 7.19 1.14
C TYR A 24 4.40 6.71 0.16
N PHE A 25 3.50 7.59 -0.30
CA PHE A 25 2.51 7.23 -1.31
C PHE A 25 3.16 6.75 -2.61
N GLN A 26 4.17 7.46 -3.11
CA GLN A 26 4.90 7.08 -4.31
C GLN A 26 5.69 5.77 -4.12
N ASP A 27 6.41 5.64 -3.01
CA ASP A 27 7.15 4.42 -2.68
C ASP A 27 6.23 3.20 -2.61
N ASN A 28 5.09 3.34 -1.91
CA ASN A 28 4.10 2.27 -1.78
C ASN A 28 3.52 1.89 -3.14
N SER A 29 3.15 2.87 -3.95
CA SER A 29 2.61 2.64 -5.30
C SER A 29 3.61 1.89 -6.18
N LEU A 30 4.89 2.28 -6.12
CA LEU A 30 5.96 1.63 -6.87
C LEU A 30 6.20 0.19 -6.39
N LEU A 31 6.23 -0.03 -5.08
CA LEU A 31 6.39 -1.36 -4.48
C LEU A 31 5.22 -2.28 -4.83
N ILE A 32 3.98 -1.80 -4.72
CA ILE A 32 2.78 -2.57 -5.08
C ILE A 32 2.81 -2.95 -6.55
N SER A 33 3.14 -2.00 -7.43
CA SER A 33 3.23 -2.27 -8.87
C SER A 33 4.30 -3.29 -9.19
N LYS A 34 5.49 -3.17 -8.59
CA LYS A 34 6.59 -4.13 -8.77
C LYS A 34 6.21 -5.53 -8.30
N LEU A 35 5.67 -5.65 -7.08
CA LEU A 35 5.25 -6.94 -6.52
C LEU A 35 4.14 -7.57 -7.37
N SER A 36 3.16 -6.78 -7.80
CA SER A 36 2.07 -7.25 -8.64
C SER A 36 2.58 -7.75 -9.98
N GLN A 37 3.54 -7.04 -10.58
CA GLN A 37 4.15 -7.44 -11.85
C GLN A 37 5.03 -8.69 -11.69
N SER A 38 5.83 -8.78 -10.63
CA SER A 38 6.62 -9.96 -10.31
C SER A 38 5.75 -11.19 -10.10
N LEU A 39 4.65 -11.06 -9.35
CA LEU A 39 3.70 -12.16 -9.13
C LEU A 39 3.05 -12.60 -10.44
N LYS A 40 2.57 -11.66 -11.27
CA LYS A 40 1.99 -11.96 -12.58
C LYS A 40 3.01 -12.61 -13.52
N SER A 41 4.25 -12.14 -13.52
CA SER A 41 5.29 -12.62 -14.43
C SER A 41 5.91 -13.94 -14.01
N ASN A 42 6.02 -14.23 -12.71
CA ASN A 42 6.61 -15.50 -12.25
C ASN A 42 5.59 -16.63 -12.24
N TYR A 43 4.32 -16.31 -11.97
CA TYR A 43 3.33 -17.33 -11.66
C TYR A 43 2.12 -17.35 -12.56
N LEU A 44 1.81 -16.28 -13.32
CA LEU A 44 0.60 -16.23 -14.14
C LEU A 44 0.89 -16.24 -15.66
N GLN A 45 2.12 -16.55 -16.07
CA GLN A 45 2.47 -16.64 -17.51
C GLN A 45 1.88 -17.87 -18.19
N ASP A 46 1.76 -19.01 -17.49
CA ASP A 46 1.39 -20.31 -18.08
C ASP A 46 0.38 -21.09 -17.21
N VAL A 47 -0.46 -20.36 -16.48
CA VAL A 47 -1.45 -20.96 -15.57
C VAL A 47 -2.69 -21.40 -16.33
N ASP A 48 -3.05 -22.68 -16.23
CA ASP A 48 -4.34 -23.18 -16.69
C ASP A 48 -5.43 -22.53 -15.83
N LYS A 49 -6.51 -22.05 -16.45
CA LYS A 49 -7.61 -21.38 -15.74
C LYS A 49 -8.21 -22.25 -14.63
N ARG A 50 -8.03 -23.57 -14.71
CA ARG A 50 -8.44 -24.54 -13.68
C ARG A 50 -7.64 -24.42 -12.40
N ASP A 51 -6.35 -24.12 -12.49
CA ASP A 51 -5.45 -23.97 -11.36
C ASP A 51 -5.78 -22.71 -10.54
N VAL A 52 -6.46 -21.72 -11.15
CA VAL A 52 -6.94 -20.52 -10.46
C VAL A 52 -8.05 -20.83 -9.46
N PHE A 53 -8.79 -21.93 -9.65
CA PHE A 53 -9.86 -22.36 -8.74
C PHE A 53 -9.42 -23.44 -7.76
N ASP A 54 -8.22 -24.00 -7.95
CA ASP A 54 -7.64 -24.98 -7.05
C ASP A 54 -6.94 -24.28 -5.87
N LYS A 55 -7.48 -24.46 -4.66
CA LYS A 55 -6.99 -23.80 -3.45
C LYS A 55 -5.59 -24.23 -3.04
N ASP A 56 -5.17 -25.41 -3.50
CA ASP A 56 -3.82 -25.95 -3.26
C ASP A 56 -2.84 -25.50 -4.35
N SER A 57 -3.31 -24.86 -5.42
CA SER A 57 -2.47 -24.34 -6.48
C SER A 57 -1.78 -23.03 -6.08
N GLU A 58 -0.53 -22.91 -6.52
CA GLU A 58 0.26 -21.70 -6.43
C GLU A 58 -0.44 -20.51 -7.11
N ALA A 59 -1.19 -20.77 -8.18
CA ALA A 59 -1.98 -19.74 -8.88
C ALA A 59 -3.04 -19.11 -7.97
N TYR A 60 -3.80 -19.92 -7.21
CA TYR A 60 -4.80 -19.41 -6.27
C TYR A 60 -4.17 -18.56 -5.17
N GLN A 61 -3.03 -19.00 -4.62
CA GLN A 61 -2.30 -18.23 -3.61
C GLN A 61 -1.79 -16.89 -4.18
N VAL A 62 -1.27 -16.91 -5.40
CA VAL A 62 -0.79 -15.71 -6.11
C VAL A 62 -1.94 -14.73 -6.40
N TYR A 63 -3.10 -15.21 -6.85
CA TYR A 63 -4.28 -14.36 -7.03
C TYR A 63 -4.75 -13.75 -5.70
N GLY A 64 -4.69 -14.51 -4.60
CA GLY A 64 -4.96 -13.99 -3.26
C GLY A 64 -3.97 -12.89 -2.84
N ALA A 65 -2.69 -13.05 -3.16
CA ALA A 65 -1.67 -12.03 -2.92
C ALA A 65 -1.89 -10.78 -3.78
N LEU A 66 -2.23 -10.94 -5.07
CA LEU A 66 -2.58 -9.83 -5.97
C LEU A 66 -3.79 -9.05 -5.47
N THR A 67 -4.83 -9.75 -5.03
CA THR A 67 -6.03 -9.10 -4.46
C THR A 67 -5.68 -8.26 -3.23
N LYS A 68 -4.79 -8.77 -2.35
CA LYS A 68 -4.32 -8.01 -1.19
C LYS A 68 -3.47 -6.79 -1.60
N LEU A 69 -2.65 -6.91 -2.63
CA LEU A 69 -1.88 -5.80 -3.19
C LEU A 69 -2.79 -4.70 -3.76
N GLU A 70 -3.87 -5.06 -4.44
CA GLU A 70 -4.88 -4.12 -4.93
C GLU A 70 -5.61 -3.43 -3.76
N GLN A 71 -5.98 -4.17 -2.70
CA GLN A 71 -6.53 -3.58 -1.49
C GLN A 71 -5.55 -2.60 -0.83
N MET A 72 -4.26 -2.95 -0.76
CA MET A 72 -3.21 -2.05 -0.26
C MET A 72 -3.06 -0.80 -1.12
N ALA A 73 -3.17 -0.90 -2.45
CA ALA A 73 -3.15 0.28 -3.34
C ALA A 73 -4.35 1.20 -3.05
N SER A 74 -5.55 0.63 -2.92
CA SER A 74 -6.73 1.40 -2.54
C SER A 74 -6.57 2.09 -1.19
N MET A 75 -6.00 1.39 -0.20
CA MET A 75 -5.73 1.98 1.12
C MET A 75 -4.64 3.05 1.08
N ASN A 76 -3.64 2.90 0.22
CA ASN A 76 -2.59 3.90 -0.01
C ASN A 76 -3.18 5.23 -0.52
N ASP A 77 -4.17 5.17 -1.42
CA ASP A 77 -4.92 6.35 -1.87
C ASP A 77 -5.76 6.99 -0.76
N VAL A 78 -6.42 6.17 0.07
CA VAL A 78 -7.22 6.65 1.21
C VAL A 78 -6.31 7.35 2.21
N TYR A 79 -5.21 6.72 2.62
CA TYR A 79 -4.28 7.31 3.58
C TYR A 79 -3.61 8.57 3.06
N ARG A 80 -3.36 8.67 1.75
CA ARG A 80 -2.93 9.93 1.15
C ARG A 80 -3.98 11.02 1.33
N LYS A 81 -5.25 10.75 0.96
CA LYS A 81 -6.35 11.73 1.10
C LYS A 81 -6.57 12.17 2.54
N GLU A 82 -6.41 11.25 3.48
CA GLU A 82 -6.54 11.52 4.92
C GLU A 82 -5.29 12.12 5.55
N ASN A 83 -4.20 12.33 4.77
CA ASN A 83 -2.88 12.74 5.28
C ASN A 83 -2.38 11.82 6.43
N ASN A 84 -2.75 10.53 6.37
CA ASN A 84 -2.43 9.51 7.35
C ASN A 84 -1.05 8.90 7.09
N ILE A 85 -0.01 9.57 7.57
CA ILE A 85 1.39 9.14 7.43
C ILE A 85 1.62 7.77 8.07
N ALA A 86 1.00 7.49 9.23
CA ALA A 86 1.17 6.22 9.93
C ALA A 86 0.66 5.03 9.08
N GLY A 87 -0.50 5.19 8.44
CA GLY A 87 -1.05 4.19 7.52
C GLY A 87 -0.16 3.96 6.31
N LEU A 88 0.37 5.04 5.71
CA LEU A 88 1.31 4.95 4.60
C LEU A 88 2.62 4.26 5.00
N GLN A 89 3.14 4.54 6.19
CA GLN A 89 4.33 3.90 6.74
C GLN A 89 4.12 2.41 7.00
N GLU A 90 2.96 2.03 7.54
CA GLU A 90 2.64 0.63 7.81
C GLU A 90 2.54 -0.18 6.51
N ILE A 91 1.87 0.36 5.49
CA ILE A 91 1.86 -0.24 4.15
C ILE A 91 3.29 -0.38 3.62
N ASN A 92 4.12 0.66 3.74
CA ASN A 92 5.51 0.62 3.27
C ASN A 92 6.31 -0.51 3.93
N LYS A 93 6.15 -0.66 5.25
CA LYS A 93 6.82 -1.68 6.05
C LYS A 93 6.34 -3.09 5.67
N LEU A 94 5.03 -3.27 5.47
CA LEU A 94 4.45 -4.53 5.02
C LEU A 94 4.94 -4.90 3.60
N LEU A 95 4.94 -3.94 2.68
CA LEU A 95 5.43 -4.17 1.30
C LEU A 95 6.91 -4.52 1.26
N LYS A 96 7.73 -3.95 2.16
CA LYS A 96 9.17 -4.25 2.29
C LYS A 96 9.45 -5.58 2.98
N THR A 97 8.49 -6.12 3.75
CA THR A 97 8.63 -7.42 4.42
C THR A 97 8.16 -8.58 3.56
N ILE A 98 7.39 -8.30 2.48
CA ILE A 98 7.20 -9.28 1.42
C ILE A 98 8.58 -9.50 0.79
N PRO A 99 9.17 -10.69 0.91
CA PRO A 99 10.44 -10.97 0.27
C PRO A 99 10.22 -10.63 -1.20
N SER A 100 11.06 -9.76 -1.76
CA SER A 100 11.20 -9.73 -3.21
C SER A 100 11.50 -11.17 -3.58
N LEU A 101 10.56 -11.86 -4.23
CA LEU A 101 10.80 -13.17 -4.78
C LEU A 101 12.01 -13.02 -5.70
N ALA A 102 13.16 -13.40 -5.17
CA ALA A 102 14.44 -13.51 -5.82
C ALA A 102 14.64 -14.98 -6.15
#